data_AF-A0A2G9Q7E2-F1
#
_entry.id   AF-A0A2G9Q7E2-F1
#
_cell.length_a   1.000
_cell.length_b   1.000
_cell.length_c   1.000
_cell.angle_alpha   90.00
_cell.angle_beta   90.00
_cell.angle_gamma   90.00
#
_symmetry.space_group_name_H-M   'P 1'
#
loop_
_entity.id
_entity.type
_entity.pdbx_description
1 polymer ?
#
loop_
_entity_poly.entity_id
_entity_poly.type
_entity_poly.pdbx_seq_one_letter_code
_entity_poly.pdbx_strand_id
1 'polypeptide(L)'
;MNSGVTVTSVSPGIVMTDAMRHYNLLFRAIFNVIGIFFFKSAEEGVASTIFCAVSEEAEGLNGQYVDSDCVIELPSEKARDPAVNKKLWEASEAATNWIGGPGQ
;
A
#
# COMPACT_ATOMS: atom_id res chain seq x y z
N MET A 1 -10.08 11.47 -19.38
CA MET A 1 -9.14 10.40 -19.80
C MET A 1 -9.52 9.16 -19.01
N ASN A 2 -9.94 8.09 -19.68
CA ASN A 2 -9.99 6.76 -19.09
C ASN A 2 -8.97 5.94 -19.89
N SER A 3 -7.79 5.74 -19.32
CA SER A 3 -6.70 4.99 -19.97
C SER A 3 -6.96 3.48 -20.01
N GLY A 4 -8.09 3.02 -19.45
CA GLY A 4 -8.34 1.59 -19.23
C GLY A 4 -7.43 1.00 -18.14
N VAL A 5 -6.73 1.84 -17.38
CA VAL A 5 -5.85 1.43 -16.30
C VAL A 5 -6.55 1.67 -14.96
N THR A 6 -6.58 0.63 -14.13
CA THR A 6 -7.02 0.72 -12.74
C THR A 6 -5.80 0.89 -11.83
N VAL A 7 -5.85 1.90 -10.98
CA VAL A 7 -4.83 2.14 -9.95
C VAL A 7 -5.52 2.08 -8.59
N THR A 8 -5.12 1.12 -7.75
CA THR A 8 -5.64 0.96 -6.39
C THR A 8 -4.50 0.84 -5.40
N SER A 9 -4.72 1.30 -4.16
CA SER A 9 -3.75 1.15 -3.08
C SER A 9 -4.16 -0.02 -2.18
N VAL A 10 -3.19 -0.82 -1.73
CA VAL A 10 -3.45 -1.99 -0.89
C VAL A 10 -2.63 -1.94 0.40
N SER A 11 -3.17 -2.51 1.47
CA SER A 11 -2.42 -2.79 2.70
C SER A 11 -2.37 -4.28 2.97
N PRO A 12 -1.18 -4.84 3.27
CA PRO A 12 -1.04 -6.25 3.65
C PRO A 12 -1.35 -6.49 5.14
N GLY A 13 -1.62 -5.43 5.90
CA GLY A 13 -1.74 -5.48 7.36
C GLY A 13 -0.37 -5.54 8.04
N ILE A 14 -0.32 -6.08 9.27
CA ILE A 14 0.94 -6.31 9.97
C ILE A 14 1.40 -7.74 9.69
N VAL A 15 2.50 -7.87 8.94
CA VAL A 15 2.97 -9.15 8.41
C VAL A 15 4.34 -9.50 8.97
N MET A 16 4.53 -10.75 9.36
CA MET A 16 5.81 -11.30 9.80
C MET A 16 6.78 -11.48 8.62
N THR A 17 7.48 -10.40 8.26
CA THR A 17 8.53 -10.38 7.24
C THR A 17 9.84 -9.82 7.78
N ASP A 18 10.89 -9.82 6.95
CA ASP A 18 12.17 -9.19 7.26
C ASP A 18 12.14 -7.64 7.23
N ALA A 19 10.97 -7.00 7.19
CA ALA A 19 10.84 -5.54 7.24
C ALA A 19 11.54 -4.95 8.47
N MET A 20 11.50 -5.65 9.61
CA MET A 20 12.09 -5.17 10.87
C MET A 20 13.57 -5.54 11.05
N ARG A 21 14.24 -6.11 10.04
CA ARG A 21 15.62 -6.65 10.14
C ARG A 21 16.67 -5.64 10.63
N HIS A 22 16.48 -4.36 10.34
CA HIS A 22 17.42 -3.28 10.70
C HIS A 22 17.11 -2.61 12.05
N TYR A 23 16.04 -3.02 12.73
CA TYR A 23 15.78 -2.58 14.10
C TYR A 23 16.71 -3.30 15.08
N ASN A 24 16.91 -2.70 16.26
CA ASN A 24 17.73 -3.31 17.31
C ASN A 24 17.15 -4.66 17.76
N LEU A 25 18.00 -5.49 18.37
CA LEU A 25 17.65 -6.86 18.75
C LEU A 25 16.44 -6.93 19.70
N LEU A 26 16.34 -5.99 20.65
CA LEU A 26 15.23 -5.94 21.59
C LEU A 26 13.90 -5.71 20.88
N PHE A 27 13.84 -4.74 19.96
CA PHE A 27 12.66 -4.46 19.18
C PHE A 27 12.26 -5.66 18.33
N ARG A 28 13.23 -6.30 17.65
CA ARG A 28 12.99 -7.50 16.84
C ARG A 28 12.46 -8.66 17.68
N ALA A 29 12.99 -8.86 18.87
CA ALA A 29 12.50 -9.89 19.79
C ALA A 29 11.06 -9.63 20.22
N ILE A 30 10.73 -8.39 20.61
CA ILE A 30 9.36 -8.00 20.97
C ILE A 30 8.41 -8.19 19.79
N PHE A 31 8.79 -7.70 18.60
CA PHE A 31 7.99 -7.83 17.38
C PHE A 31 7.74 -9.29 17.03
N ASN A 32 8.75 -10.17 17.11
CA ASN A 32 8.61 -11.60 16.84
C ASN A 32 7.71 -12.29 17.86
N VAL A 33 7.87 -11.99 19.17
CA VAL A 33 7.04 -12.59 20.22
C VAL A 33 5.57 -12.19 20.04
N ILE A 34 5.29 -10.91 19.80
CA ILE A 34 3.92 -10.45 19.52
C ILE A 34 3.41 -11.05 18.21
N GLY A 35 4.26 -11.07 17.18
CA GLY A 35 3.89 -11.50 15.84
C GLY A 35 3.41 -12.93 15.77
N ILE A 36 4.05 -13.85 16.49
CA ILE A 36 3.65 -15.27 16.55
C ILE A 36 2.17 -15.45 16.96
N PHE A 37 1.62 -14.54 17.77
CA PHE A 37 0.26 -14.65 18.28
C PHE A 37 -0.76 -13.78 17.53
N PHE A 38 -0.34 -12.69 16.89
CA PHE A 38 -1.26 -11.64 16.43
C PHE A 38 -1.05 -11.15 14.99
N PHE A 39 0.08 -11.44 14.34
CA PHE A 39 0.38 -10.90 13.01
C PHE A 39 0.20 -11.94 11.93
N LYS A 40 -0.03 -11.48 10.70
CA LYS A 40 -0.24 -12.33 9.53
C LYS A 40 1.08 -12.98 9.09
N SER A 41 1.00 -14.20 8.55
CA SER A 41 2.09 -14.78 7.77
C SER A 41 2.28 -14.03 6.44
N ALA A 42 3.40 -14.24 5.76
CA ALA A 42 3.63 -13.66 4.44
C ALA A 42 2.57 -14.11 3.41
N GLU A 43 2.14 -15.37 3.50
CA GLU A 43 1.10 -15.96 2.66
C GLU A 43 -0.28 -15.35 2.95
N GLU A 44 -0.60 -15.07 4.21
CA GLU A 44 -1.85 -14.38 4.57
C GLU A 44 -1.83 -12.91 4.15
N GLY A 45 -0.69 -12.23 4.32
CA GLY A 45 -0.53 -10.81 4.03
C GLY A 45 -0.58 -10.45 2.55
N VAL A 46 -0.31 -11.40 1.64
CA VAL A 46 -0.32 -11.13 0.19
C VAL A 46 -1.73 -11.18 -0.42
N ALA A 47 -2.74 -11.63 0.33
CA ALA A 47 -4.11 -11.85 -0.16
C ALA A 47 -4.71 -10.62 -0.87
N SER A 48 -4.65 -9.44 -0.23
CA SER A 48 -5.19 -8.18 -0.79
C SER A 48 -4.48 -7.74 -2.06
N THR A 49 -3.18 -8.02 -2.17
CA THR A 49 -2.37 -7.70 -3.35
C THR A 49 -2.74 -8.62 -4.52
N ILE A 50 -2.85 -9.93 -4.27
CA ILE A 50 -3.27 -10.88 -5.31
C ILE A 50 -4.69 -10.54 -5.77
N PHE A 51 -5.63 -10.34 -4.84
CA PHE A 51 -7.00 -9.95 -5.15
C PHE A 51 -7.03 -8.73 -6.09
N CYS A 52 -6.39 -7.63 -5.72
CA CYS A 52 -6.40 -6.41 -6.55
C CYS A 52 -5.67 -6.56 -7.90
N ALA A 53 -4.74 -7.51 -8.01
CA ALA A 53 -3.96 -7.70 -9.23
C ALA A 53 -4.67 -8.56 -10.28
N VAL A 54 -5.53 -9.49 -9.87
CA VAL A 54 -6.07 -10.52 -10.77
C VAL A 54 -7.58 -10.69 -10.76
N SER A 55 -8.30 -10.10 -9.80
CA SER A 55 -9.76 -10.26 -9.72
C SER A 55 -10.49 -9.35 -10.71
N GLU A 56 -11.59 -9.83 -11.30
CA GLU A 56 -12.46 -8.99 -12.13
C GLU A 56 -13.13 -7.91 -11.28
N GLU A 57 -13.39 -8.18 -10.00
CA GLU A 57 -13.91 -7.21 -9.05
C GLU A 57 -12.95 -6.02 -8.86
N ALA A 58 -11.65 -6.22 -9.04
CA ALA A 58 -10.66 -5.15 -8.93
C ALA A 58 -10.79 -4.08 -10.01
N GLU A 59 -11.37 -4.40 -11.18
CA GLU A 59 -11.57 -3.42 -12.26
C GLU A 59 -12.39 -2.21 -11.80
N GLY A 60 -13.31 -2.41 -10.85
CA GLY A 60 -14.15 -1.37 -10.27
C GLY A 60 -13.47 -0.53 -9.17
N LEU A 61 -12.23 -0.83 -8.79
CA LEU A 61 -11.57 -0.28 -7.60
C LEU A 61 -10.63 0.89 -7.89
N ASN A 62 -10.76 1.55 -9.05
CA ASN A 62 -9.89 2.66 -9.41
C ASN A 62 -9.96 3.81 -8.39
N GLY A 63 -8.79 4.21 -7.86
CA GLY A 63 -8.64 5.24 -6.82
C GLY A 63 -9.03 4.79 -5.41
N GLN A 64 -9.39 3.52 -5.21
CA GLN A 64 -9.76 3.00 -3.90
C GLN A 64 -8.54 2.58 -3.07
N TYR A 65 -8.80 2.37 -1.78
CA TYR A 65 -7.86 1.74 -0.85
C TYR A 65 -8.48 0.45 -0.34
N VAL A 66 -7.73 -0.65 -0.44
CA VAL A 66 -8.15 -1.99 -0.02
C VAL A 66 -7.29 -2.43 1.16
N ASP A 67 -7.93 -2.84 2.24
CA ASP A 67 -7.24 -3.28 3.45
C ASP A 67 -6.72 -4.73 3.34
N SER A 68 -6.22 -5.26 4.46
CA SER A 68 -5.62 -6.58 4.50
C SER A 68 -6.60 -7.75 4.41
N ASP A 69 -7.90 -7.47 4.52
CA ASP A 69 -8.99 -8.45 4.45
C ASP A 69 -9.79 -8.32 3.15
N CYS A 70 -9.19 -7.63 2.15
CA CYS A 70 -9.77 -7.37 0.84
C CYS A 70 -11.05 -6.50 0.89
N VAL A 71 -11.17 -5.63 1.90
CA VAL A 71 -12.29 -4.71 2.06
C VAL A 71 -11.91 -3.31 1.61
N ILE A 72 -12.83 -2.62 0.93
CA ILE A 72 -12.64 -1.22 0.54
C ILE A 72 -12.79 -0.35 1.78
N GLU A 73 -11.76 0.42 2.10
CA GLU A 73 -11.70 1.25 3.29
C GLU A 73 -11.39 2.70 2.95
N LEU A 74 -11.85 3.62 3.81
CA LEU A 74 -11.57 5.04 3.63
C LEU A 74 -10.16 5.35 4.14
N PRO A 75 -9.22 5.81 3.29
CA PRO A 75 -7.88 6.13 3.74
C PRO A 75 -7.87 7.39 4.61
N SER A 76 -6.74 7.62 5.29
CA SER A 76 -6.56 8.78 6.17
C SER A 76 -6.93 10.10 5.49
N GLU A 77 -7.38 11.10 6.27
CA GLU A 77 -7.75 12.43 5.75
C GLU A 77 -6.65 13.05 4.89
N LYS A 78 -5.38 12.91 5.31
CA LYS A 78 -4.22 13.43 4.58
C LYS A 78 -4.04 12.78 3.20
N ALA A 79 -4.32 11.49 3.08
CA ALA A 79 -4.22 10.79 1.80
C ALA A 79 -5.33 11.21 0.81
N ARG A 80 -6.43 11.78 1.34
CA ARG A 80 -7.56 12.26 0.54
C ARG A 80 -7.45 13.74 0.19
N ASP A 81 -6.44 14.45 0.69
CA ASP A 81 -6.21 15.86 0.39
C ASP A 81 -5.55 16.02 -0.99
N PRO A 82 -6.27 16.56 -2.01
CA PRO A 82 -5.72 16.72 -3.35
C PRO A 82 -4.52 17.66 -3.41
N ALA A 83 -4.43 18.64 -2.50
CA ALA A 83 -3.31 19.58 -2.45
C ALA A 83 -2.04 18.89 -1.94
N VAL A 84 -2.16 18.02 -0.93
CA VAL A 84 -1.04 17.19 -0.45
C VAL A 84 -0.58 16.23 -1.53
N ASN A 85 -1.51 15.55 -2.20
CA ASN A 85 -1.20 14.59 -3.27
C ASN A 85 -0.47 15.25 -4.45
N LYS A 86 -0.96 16.42 -4.90
CA LYS A 86 -0.30 17.19 -5.97
C LYS A 86 1.11 17.59 -5.59
N LYS A 87 1.30 18.13 -4.38
CA LYS A 87 2.62 18.56 -3.90
C LYS A 87 3.59 17.38 -3.76
N LEU A 88 3.10 16.22 -3.31
CA LEU A 88 3.89 14.99 -3.23
C LEU A 88 4.34 14.52 -4.61
N TRP A 89 3.47 14.60 -5.62
CA TRP A 89 3.81 14.26 -7.00
C TRP A 89 4.91 15.18 -7.55
N GLU A 90 4.72 16.49 -7.48
CA GLU A 90 5.70 17.49 -7.96
C GLU A 90 7.07 17.33 -7.28
N ALA A 91 7.08 17.08 -5.96
CA ALA A 91 8.31 16.82 -5.23
C ALA A 91 8.99 15.52 -5.67
N SER A 92 8.21 14.48 -5.99
CA SER A 92 8.72 13.18 -6.46
C SER A 92 9.30 13.28 -7.87
N GLU A 93 8.65 14.01 -8.78
CA GLU A 93 9.18 14.28 -10.12
C GLU A 93 10.52 15.01 -10.04
N ALA A 94 10.61 16.06 -9.21
CA ALA A 94 11.84 16.81 -8.99
C ALA A 94 12.95 15.95 -8.36
N ALA A 95 12.63 15.11 -7.37
CA ALA A 95 13.61 14.27 -6.69
C ALA A 95 14.17 13.15 -7.59
N THR A 96 13.41 12.71 -8.60
CA THR A 96 13.79 11.64 -9.53
C THR A 96 14.29 12.16 -10.88
N ASN A 97 14.31 13.49 -11.09
CA ASN A 97 14.53 14.12 -12.40
C ASN A 97 13.61 13.55 -13.50
N TRP A 98 12.35 13.24 -13.15
CA TRP A 98 11.39 12.72 -14.11
C TRP A 98 11.02 13.78 -15.14
N ILE A 99 11.17 13.44 -16.42
CA ILE A 99 10.96 14.36 -17.57
C ILE A 99 9.60 14.20 -18.25
N GLY A 100 8.76 13.27 -17.79
CA GLY A 100 7.47 12.95 -18.45
C GLY A 100 6.31 13.90 -18.12
N GLY A 101 6.39 14.66 -17.02
CA GLY A 101 5.32 15.54 -16.56
C GLY A 101 4.00 14.82 -16.22
N PRO A 102 3.03 15.52 -15.59
CA PRO A 102 1.75 14.92 -15.25
C PRO A 102 0.87 14.76 -16.50
N GLY A 103 0.59 13.51 -16.92
CA GLY A 103 -0.46 13.19 -17.90
C GLY A 103 -0.05 12.51 -19.22
N GLN A 104 1.13 11.88 -19.30
CA GLN A 104 1.41 10.86 -20.34
C GLN A 104 0.86 9.49 -19.93
#